data_AF-A0A087CP78-F1
#
_entry.id   AF-A0A087CP78-F1
#
_cell.length_a   1.000
_cell.length_b   1.000
_cell.length_c   1.000
_cell.angle_alpha   90.00
_cell.angle_beta   90.00
_cell.angle_gamma   90.00
#
_symmetry.space_group_name_H-M   'P 1'
#
loop_
_entity.id
_entity.type
_entity.pdbx_description
1 polymer ?
#
loop_
_entity_poly.entity_id
_entity_poly.type
_entity_poly.pdbx_seq_one_letter_code
_entity_poly.pdbx_strand_id
1 'polypeptide(L)'
;MIKAIGTFLNTEHPGLTNVSDIFTVVISVISIVIAFMSYDYVKNYDRQIAKFEQANEISSWVVHDSRGGVQMVENSPLMKVSVNNGSDQPIYDVVLTSGTYQGAGADYLSGTNNTVCVGTVPPGRFTTYVPYPGEGMHVRVESVIAFRDNKGNNWIRNAKGVLSEIKTNSYEYLKLDLPPDNWQSLESE
;
A
#
# COMPACT_ATOMS: atom_id res chain seq x y z
N MET A 1 -15.68 45.85 -1.64
CA MET A 1 -14.59 45.20 -2.40
C MET A 1 -14.73 45.39 -3.91
N ILE A 2 -15.88 45.05 -4.52
CA ILE A 2 -16.16 45.25 -5.96
C ILE A 2 -16.04 46.73 -6.40
N LYS A 3 -16.57 47.67 -5.60
CA LYS A 3 -16.41 49.12 -5.84
C LYS A 3 -14.96 49.60 -5.82
N ALA A 4 -14.11 49.02 -4.98
CA ALA A 4 -12.71 49.42 -4.87
C ALA A 4 -11.90 48.96 -6.09
N ILE A 5 -12.17 47.75 -6.58
CA ILE A 5 -11.54 47.19 -7.79
C ILE A 5 -11.93 48.02 -9.03
N GLY A 6 -13.20 48.43 -9.15
CA GLY A 6 -13.65 49.28 -10.25
C GLY A 6 -13.05 50.69 -10.25
N THR A 7 -12.65 51.21 -9.09
CA THR A 7 -12.05 52.55 -8.98
C THR A 7 -10.54 52.52 -9.32
N PHE A 8 -9.86 51.43 -8.95
CA PHE A 8 -8.44 51.21 -9.25
C PHE A 8 -8.18 50.99 -10.75
N LEU A 9 -9.05 50.20 -11.41
CA LEU A 9 -8.93 49.95 -12.86
C LEU A 9 -9.17 51.22 -13.72
N ASN A 10 -10.05 52.11 -13.28
CA ASN A 10 -10.34 53.37 -13.98
C ASN A 10 -9.25 54.44 -13.85
N THR A 11 -8.36 54.34 -12.86
CA THR A 11 -7.33 55.36 -12.59
C THR A 11 -5.98 55.02 -13.24
N GLU A 12 -5.64 53.74 -13.39
CA GLU A 12 -4.36 53.32 -13.98
C GLU A 12 -4.43 52.93 -15.46
N HIS A 13 -5.63 52.58 -15.98
CA HIS A 13 -5.80 52.15 -17.38
C HIS A 13 -7.02 52.82 -18.05
N PRO A 14 -6.93 54.08 -18.49
CA PRO A 14 -8.06 54.86 -19.03
C PRO A 14 -8.65 54.34 -20.36
N GLY A 15 -8.08 53.26 -20.94
CA GLY A 15 -8.55 52.62 -22.18
C GLY A 15 -9.53 51.45 -21.99
N LEU A 16 -9.78 50.99 -20.75
CA LEU A 16 -10.69 49.87 -20.45
C LEU A 16 -12.13 50.36 -20.23
N THR A 17 -12.70 51.07 -21.21
CA THR A 17 -14.09 51.58 -21.15
C THR A 17 -15.13 50.65 -21.79
N ASN A 18 -14.66 49.61 -22.50
CA ASN A 18 -15.53 48.62 -23.11
C ASN A 18 -15.82 47.48 -22.14
N VAL A 19 -17.11 47.22 -21.92
CA VAL A 19 -17.61 46.13 -21.08
C VAL A 19 -17.01 44.78 -21.50
N SER A 20 -16.73 44.59 -22.80
CA SER A 20 -16.04 43.40 -23.33
C SER A 20 -14.65 43.17 -22.75
N ASP A 21 -13.88 44.23 -22.54
CA ASP A 21 -12.47 44.13 -22.13
C ASP A 21 -12.38 43.74 -20.65
N ILE A 22 -13.31 44.25 -19.85
CA ILE A 22 -13.47 43.86 -18.44
C ILE A 22 -13.86 42.37 -18.35
N PHE A 23 -14.78 41.90 -19.20
CA PHE A 23 -15.14 40.48 -19.24
C PHE A 23 -13.96 39.59 -19.67
N THR A 24 -13.17 39.99 -20.67
CA THR A 24 -12.00 39.22 -21.12
C THR A 24 -10.95 39.09 -20.03
N VAL A 25 -10.66 40.15 -19.27
CA VAL A 25 -9.71 40.10 -18.15
C VAL A 25 -10.22 39.15 -17.05
N VAL A 26 -11.51 39.23 -16.69
CA VAL A 26 -12.11 38.34 -15.69
C VAL A 26 -12.06 36.87 -16.13
N ILE A 27 -12.41 36.57 -17.37
CA ILE A 27 -12.34 35.21 -17.93
C ILE A 27 -10.90 34.69 -17.91
N SER A 28 -9.92 35.53 -18.26
CA SER A 28 -8.50 35.15 -18.27
C SER A 28 -8.02 34.80 -16.86
N VAL A 29 -8.36 35.62 -15.86
CA VAL A 29 -8.00 35.36 -14.46
C VAL A 29 -8.65 34.07 -13.95
N ILE A 30 -9.93 33.84 -14.23
CA ILE A 30 -10.63 32.60 -13.84
C ILE A 30 -9.97 31.38 -14.49
N SER A 31 -9.62 31.48 -15.78
CA SER A 31 -8.97 30.39 -16.51
C SER A 31 -7.61 30.02 -15.91
N ILE A 32 -6.81 31.01 -15.51
CA ILE A 32 -5.53 30.80 -14.84
C ILE A 32 -5.72 30.10 -13.49
N VAL A 33 -6.71 30.52 -12.70
CA VAL A 33 -7.01 29.90 -11.40
C VAL A 33 -7.43 28.44 -11.57
N ILE A 34 -8.30 28.14 -12.53
CA ILE A 34 -8.72 26.77 -12.83
C ILE A 34 -7.52 25.93 -13.29
N ALA A 35 -6.63 26.49 -14.11
CA ALA A 35 -5.43 25.79 -14.57
C ALA A 35 -4.47 25.44 -13.42
N PHE A 36 -4.30 26.33 -12.43
CA PHE A 36 -3.52 26.02 -11.23
C PHE A 36 -4.18 24.94 -10.37
N MET A 37 -5.50 25.04 -10.13
CA MET A 37 -6.22 24.01 -9.36
C MET A 37 -6.19 22.65 -10.03
N SER A 38 -6.37 22.59 -11.36
CA SER A 38 -6.32 21.34 -12.10
C SER A 38 -4.91 20.73 -12.11
N TYR A 39 -3.88 21.56 -12.25
CA TYR A 39 -2.49 21.12 -12.15
C TYR A 39 -2.16 20.51 -10.78
N ASP A 40 -2.54 21.19 -9.69
CA ASP A 40 -2.30 20.68 -8.34
C ASP A 40 -3.09 19.40 -8.06
N TYR A 41 -4.33 19.32 -8.54
CA TYR A 41 -5.14 18.12 -8.43
C TYR A 41 -4.50 16.93 -9.15
N VAL A 42 -4.13 17.10 -10.44
CA VAL A 42 -3.51 16.05 -11.26
C VAL A 42 -2.18 15.63 -10.64
N LYS A 43 -1.33 16.58 -10.26
CA LYS A 43 -0.03 16.30 -9.63
C LYS A 43 -0.18 15.47 -8.35
N ASN A 44 -1.15 15.81 -7.50
CA ASN A 44 -1.39 15.06 -6.27
C ASN A 44 -1.98 13.68 -6.55
N TYR A 45 -2.87 13.57 -7.53
CA TYR A 45 -3.47 12.31 -7.95
C TYR A 45 -2.41 11.35 -8.53
N ASP A 46 -1.59 11.83 -9.45
CA ASP A 46 -0.49 11.07 -10.07
C ASP A 46 0.52 10.63 -9.01
N ARG A 47 0.85 11.51 -8.07
CA ARG A 47 1.74 11.17 -6.95
C ARG A 47 1.16 10.05 -6.09
N GLN A 48 -0.15 10.06 -5.85
CA GLN A 48 -0.81 8.99 -5.11
C GLN A 48 -0.79 7.69 -5.92
N ILE A 49 -1.13 7.70 -7.21
CA ILE A 49 -1.05 6.49 -8.04
C ILE A 49 0.38 5.92 -8.05
N ALA A 50 1.36 6.76 -8.32
CA ALA A 50 2.77 6.37 -8.36
C ALA A 50 3.28 5.84 -7.02
N LYS A 51 2.65 6.23 -5.91
CA LYS A 51 2.98 5.71 -4.58
C LYS A 51 2.60 4.23 -4.43
N PHE A 52 1.44 3.83 -4.95
CA PHE A 52 0.94 2.46 -4.82
C PHE A 52 1.41 1.51 -5.93
N GLU A 53 2.06 2.03 -6.98
CA GLU A 53 2.51 1.30 -8.17
C GLU A 53 3.15 -0.06 -7.84
N GLN A 54 4.31 -0.06 -7.15
CA GLN A 54 5.00 -1.31 -6.81
C GLN A 54 4.19 -2.15 -5.81
N ALA A 55 3.66 -1.52 -4.76
CA ALA A 55 3.00 -2.23 -3.67
C ALA A 55 1.73 -2.99 -4.13
N ASN A 56 1.05 -2.49 -5.17
CA ASN A 56 -0.08 -3.16 -5.78
C ASN A 56 0.28 -4.48 -6.46
N GLU A 57 1.51 -4.63 -6.92
CA GLU A 57 2.01 -5.83 -7.61
C GLU A 57 2.51 -6.92 -6.64
N ILE A 58 2.55 -6.60 -5.34
CA ILE A 58 2.95 -7.54 -4.30
C ILE A 58 1.72 -8.27 -3.77
N SER A 59 1.77 -9.59 -3.77
CA SER A 59 0.72 -10.44 -3.23
C SER A 59 1.28 -11.65 -2.49
N SER A 60 0.49 -12.19 -1.57
CA SER A 60 0.80 -13.44 -0.86
C SER A 60 -0.48 -14.20 -0.60
N TRP A 61 -0.44 -15.53 -0.67
CA TRP A 61 -1.58 -16.40 -0.40
C TRP A 61 -1.12 -17.76 0.13
N VAL A 62 -2.02 -18.44 0.81
CA VAL A 62 -1.85 -19.79 1.33
C VAL A 62 -1.94 -20.79 0.18
N VAL A 63 -0.96 -21.69 0.12
CA VAL A 63 -0.99 -22.81 -0.83
C VAL A 63 -1.92 -23.87 -0.27
N HIS A 64 -2.85 -24.32 -1.11
CA HIS A 64 -3.80 -25.36 -0.78
C HIS A 64 -3.38 -26.69 -1.43
N ASP A 65 -3.65 -27.80 -0.75
CA ASP A 65 -3.42 -29.13 -1.29
C ASP A 65 -4.43 -29.50 -2.38
N SER A 66 -4.26 -30.67 -3.00
CA SER A 66 -5.16 -31.18 -4.05
C SER A 66 -6.61 -31.41 -3.59
N ARG A 67 -6.87 -31.40 -2.28
CA ARG A 67 -8.20 -31.54 -1.67
C ARG A 67 -8.77 -30.19 -1.22
N GLY A 68 -8.06 -29.09 -1.45
CA GLY A 68 -8.45 -27.74 -1.05
C GLY A 68 -8.26 -27.46 0.43
N GLY A 69 -7.50 -28.28 1.16
CA GLY A 69 -7.05 -28.00 2.52
C GLY A 69 -5.79 -27.13 2.53
N VAL A 70 -5.52 -26.45 3.65
CA VAL A 70 -4.27 -25.70 3.82
C VAL A 70 -3.07 -26.67 3.76
N GLN A 71 -2.09 -26.40 2.90
CA GLN A 71 -0.90 -27.23 2.82
C GLN A 71 0.02 -26.95 4.01
N MET A 72 0.11 -27.92 4.92
CA MET A 72 0.91 -27.84 6.15
C MET A 72 2.26 -28.53 6.01
N VAL A 73 3.24 -28.12 6.81
CA VAL A 73 4.46 -28.90 7.06
C VAL A 73 4.11 -30.09 7.96
N GLU A 74 4.61 -31.27 7.63
CA GLU A 74 4.37 -32.48 8.43
C GLU A 74 4.89 -32.30 9.87
N ASN A 75 4.06 -32.62 10.86
CA ASN A 75 4.38 -32.50 12.29
C ASN A 75 4.77 -31.07 12.76
N SER A 76 4.36 -30.02 12.04
CA SER A 76 4.66 -28.63 12.40
C SER A 76 3.43 -27.72 12.18
N PRO A 77 3.18 -26.74 13.06
CA PRO A 77 2.08 -25.78 12.90
C PRO A 77 2.47 -24.68 11.89
N LEU A 78 2.99 -25.07 10.72
CA LEU A 78 3.41 -24.17 9.67
C LEU A 78 2.59 -24.44 8.41
N MET A 79 2.02 -23.40 7.83
CA MET A 79 1.35 -23.46 6.53
C MET A 79 2.24 -22.93 5.42
N LYS A 80 2.19 -23.56 4.26
CA LYS A 80 2.89 -23.11 3.06
C LYS A 80 2.18 -21.90 2.48
N VAL A 81 2.96 -20.86 2.16
CA VAL A 81 2.48 -19.65 1.49
C VAL A 81 3.30 -19.39 0.24
N SER A 82 2.65 -18.87 -0.79
CA SER A 82 3.31 -18.28 -1.94
C SER A 82 3.40 -16.77 -1.75
N VAL A 83 4.55 -16.21 -2.11
CA VAL A 83 4.81 -14.77 -2.18
C VAL A 83 5.14 -14.43 -3.63
N ASN A 84 4.43 -13.46 -4.17
CA ASN A 84 4.65 -12.97 -5.52
C ASN A 84 5.04 -11.50 -5.47
N ASN A 85 6.28 -11.22 -5.85
CA ASN A 85 6.71 -9.88 -6.21
C ASN A 85 6.57 -9.73 -7.73
N GLY A 86 5.41 -9.19 -8.16
CA GLY A 86 5.13 -8.97 -9.58
C GLY A 86 5.91 -7.80 -10.20
N SER A 87 6.54 -6.97 -9.37
CA SER A 87 7.26 -5.78 -9.82
C SER A 87 8.66 -6.11 -10.36
N ASP A 88 9.27 -5.14 -11.04
CA ASP A 88 10.62 -5.22 -11.60
C ASP A 88 11.73 -4.92 -10.59
N GLN A 89 11.37 -4.65 -9.33
CA GLN A 89 12.30 -4.24 -8.27
C GLN A 89 12.10 -5.10 -7.02
N PRO A 90 13.17 -5.34 -6.23
CA PRO A 90 13.04 -6.02 -4.95
C PRO A 90 12.19 -5.22 -3.97
N ILE A 91 11.58 -5.95 -3.03
CA ILE A 91 10.99 -5.40 -1.81
C ILE A 91 11.83 -5.82 -0.60
N TYR A 92 11.79 -4.99 0.45
CA TYR A 92 12.67 -5.09 1.61
C TYR A 92 11.88 -5.23 2.91
N ASP A 93 12.57 -5.53 4.00
CA ASP A 93 12.02 -5.70 5.34
C ASP A 93 10.75 -6.57 5.34
N VAL A 94 10.77 -7.65 4.55
CA VAL A 94 9.61 -8.50 4.35
C VAL A 94 9.40 -9.39 5.55
N VAL A 95 8.19 -9.29 6.11
CA VAL A 95 7.71 -10.10 7.22
C VAL A 95 6.36 -10.69 6.85
N LEU A 96 6.21 -12.00 7.03
CA LEU A 96 4.99 -12.72 6.77
C LEU A 96 4.34 -13.15 8.09
N THR A 97 3.01 -13.20 8.09
CA THR A 97 2.19 -13.68 9.19
C THR A 97 0.89 -14.25 8.64
N SER A 98 0.06 -14.78 9.50
CA SER A 98 -1.29 -15.23 9.18
C SER A 98 -2.33 -14.25 9.70
N GLY A 99 -3.48 -14.21 9.05
CA GLY A 99 -4.62 -13.39 9.44
C GLY A 99 -5.94 -14.02 9.06
N THR A 100 -7.04 -13.48 9.58
CA THR A 100 -8.37 -14.02 9.34
C THR A 100 -8.99 -13.44 8.07
N TYR A 101 -9.17 -14.29 7.06
CA TYR A 101 -9.94 -13.95 5.87
C TYR A 101 -11.44 -13.90 6.17
N GLN A 102 -11.95 -14.92 6.87
CA GLN A 102 -13.35 -15.08 7.23
C GLN A 102 -13.50 -15.61 8.66
N GLY A 103 -14.47 -15.09 9.41
CA GLY A 103 -14.75 -15.49 10.79
C GLY A 103 -14.38 -14.41 11.81
N ALA A 104 -14.49 -14.74 13.10
CA ALA A 104 -14.28 -13.81 14.22
C ALA A 104 -12.85 -13.87 14.80
N GLY A 105 -11.83 -13.91 13.93
CA GLY A 105 -10.43 -13.91 14.31
C GLY A 105 -9.75 -12.55 14.13
N ALA A 106 -8.48 -12.45 14.53
CA ALA A 106 -7.70 -11.23 14.35
C ALA A 106 -7.37 -10.99 12.86
N ASP A 107 -7.27 -9.72 12.46
CA ASP A 107 -6.89 -9.34 11.08
C ASP A 107 -5.50 -9.85 10.69
N TYR A 108 -4.59 -9.92 11.67
CA TYR A 108 -3.27 -10.53 11.55
C TYR A 108 -2.71 -10.87 12.94
N LEU A 109 -1.75 -11.79 12.99
CA LEU A 109 -0.98 -12.09 14.19
C LEU A 109 0.30 -11.25 14.25
N SER A 110 0.71 -10.90 15.46
CA SER A 110 1.93 -10.12 15.74
C SER A 110 2.80 -10.83 16.78
N GLY A 111 4.05 -10.40 16.90
CA GLY A 111 5.07 -11.01 17.74
C GLY A 111 5.95 -12.00 16.98
N THR A 112 7.19 -12.15 17.44
CA THR A 112 8.23 -12.98 16.81
C THR A 112 7.76 -14.41 16.54
N ASN A 113 7.06 -15.04 17.50
CA ASN A 113 6.57 -16.43 17.38
C ASN A 113 5.44 -16.62 16.36
N ASN A 114 4.77 -15.55 15.94
CA ASN A 114 3.65 -15.61 15.00
C ASN A 114 4.02 -15.07 13.61
N THR A 115 5.27 -14.70 13.41
CA THR A 115 5.75 -14.03 12.20
C THR A 115 6.95 -14.77 11.64
N VAL A 116 7.31 -14.45 10.40
CA VAL A 116 8.49 -14.98 9.71
C VAL A 116 9.20 -13.85 8.99
N CYS A 117 10.50 -13.70 9.24
CA CYS A 117 11.32 -12.72 8.56
C CYS A 117 11.94 -13.32 7.30
N VAL A 118 11.74 -12.64 6.17
CA VAL A 118 12.39 -13.00 4.90
C VAL A 118 13.48 -11.99 4.54
N GLY A 119 13.28 -10.72 4.89
CA GLY A 119 14.23 -9.64 4.57
C GLY A 119 14.00 -9.09 3.18
N THR A 120 14.66 -9.65 2.16
CA THR A 120 14.56 -9.15 0.78
C THR A 120 13.89 -10.18 -0.12
N VAL A 121 12.91 -9.73 -0.91
CA VAL A 121 12.24 -10.57 -1.91
C VAL A 121 12.48 -9.98 -3.30
N PRO A 122 13.27 -10.65 -4.16
CA PRO A 122 13.49 -10.20 -5.53
C PRO A 122 12.21 -10.36 -6.38
N PRO A 123 12.18 -9.80 -7.60
CA PRO A 123 11.11 -10.08 -8.57
C PRO A 123 10.91 -11.58 -8.79
N GLY A 124 9.65 -12.00 -8.87
CA GLY A 124 9.26 -13.39 -9.12
C GLY A 124 8.33 -13.98 -8.06
N ARG A 125 8.15 -15.31 -8.16
CA ARG A 125 7.28 -16.07 -7.26
C ARG A 125 8.10 -17.07 -6.45
N PHE A 126 7.82 -17.09 -5.16
CA PHE A 126 8.51 -17.90 -4.19
C PHE A 126 7.53 -18.53 -3.22
N THR A 127 7.97 -19.57 -2.54
CA THR A 127 7.24 -20.19 -1.44
C THR A 127 8.06 -20.17 -0.17
N THR A 128 7.36 -20.14 0.95
CA THR A 128 7.92 -20.20 2.30
C THR A 128 6.84 -20.67 3.27
N TYR A 129 7.13 -20.66 4.57
CA TYR A 129 6.25 -21.22 5.58
C TYR A 129 5.96 -20.20 6.68
N VAL A 130 4.72 -20.12 7.13
CA VAL A 130 4.30 -19.20 8.20
C VAL A 130 3.54 -19.92 9.32
N PRO A 131 3.61 -19.42 10.56
CA PRO A 131 2.83 -19.95 11.67
C PRO A 131 1.34 -20.01 11.36
N TYR A 132 0.78 -21.21 11.55
CA TYR A 132 -0.62 -21.51 11.40
C TYR A 132 -1.31 -21.45 12.77
N PRO A 133 -2.29 -20.54 12.98
CA PRO A 133 -2.93 -20.36 14.28
C PRO A 133 -3.98 -21.43 14.60
N GLY A 134 -4.18 -22.41 13.71
CA GLY A 134 -5.21 -23.43 13.83
C GLY A 134 -6.53 -23.01 13.20
N GLU A 135 -7.46 -23.97 13.17
CA GLU A 135 -8.83 -23.76 12.72
C GLU A 135 -9.73 -23.46 13.92
N GLY A 136 -10.31 -22.26 13.94
CA GLY A 136 -11.49 -21.97 14.76
C GLY A 136 -12.75 -22.41 14.01
N MET A 137 -13.86 -22.64 14.74
CA MET A 137 -15.15 -22.95 14.10
C MET A 137 -15.53 -21.82 13.14
N HIS A 138 -15.60 -22.12 11.84
CA HIS A 138 -15.85 -21.19 10.74
C HIS A 138 -14.79 -20.09 10.51
N VAL A 139 -13.54 -20.32 10.93
CA VAL A 139 -12.43 -19.42 10.64
C VAL A 139 -11.66 -19.90 9.42
N ARG A 140 -11.45 -19.01 8.44
CA ARG A 140 -10.51 -19.22 7.35
C ARG A 140 -9.35 -18.26 7.51
N VAL A 141 -8.14 -18.80 7.48
CA VAL A 141 -6.90 -18.03 7.61
C VAL A 141 -6.23 -17.88 6.25
N GLU A 142 -5.54 -16.77 6.08
CA GLU A 142 -4.86 -16.42 4.84
C GLU A 142 -3.53 -15.71 5.17
N SER A 143 -2.65 -15.61 4.17
CA SER A 143 -1.35 -14.94 4.32
C SER A 143 -1.50 -13.43 4.48
N VAL A 144 -0.68 -12.85 5.33
CA VAL A 144 -0.50 -11.40 5.51
C VAL A 144 0.97 -11.10 5.26
N ILE A 145 1.24 -10.05 4.48
CA ILE A 145 2.61 -9.62 4.17
C ILE A 145 2.79 -8.15 4.54
N ALA A 146 3.81 -7.86 5.36
CA ALA A 146 4.31 -6.52 5.59
C ALA A 146 5.67 -6.36 4.91
N PHE A 147 5.89 -5.24 4.24
CA PHE A 147 7.10 -5.01 3.45
C PHE A 147 7.36 -3.51 3.25
N ARG A 148 8.60 -3.18 2.90
CA ARG A 148 9.02 -1.88 2.42
C ARG A 148 9.25 -1.93 0.91
N ASP A 149 8.66 -0.98 0.20
CA ASP A 149 8.85 -0.83 -1.24
C ASP A 149 10.24 -0.21 -1.57
N ASN A 150 10.57 -0.14 -2.86
CA ASN A 150 11.84 0.43 -3.33
C ASN A 150 11.93 1.95 -3.14
N LYS A 151 10.80 2.64 -2.95
CA LYS A 151 10.68 4.09 -2.68
C LYS A 151 10.77 4.39 -1.18
N GLY A 152 10.84 3.36 -0.32
CA GLY A 152 10.95 3.47 1.13
C GLY A 152 9.63 3.58 1.89
N ASN A 153 8.47 3.42 1.22
CA ASN A 153 7.19 3.37 1.91
C ASN A 153 6.95 1.98 2.49
N ASN A 154 6.34 1.91 3.67
CA ASN A 154 6.03 0.65 4.33
C ASN A 154 4.57 0.30 4.12
N TRP A 155 4.31 -0.96 3.84
CA TRP A 155 3.02 -1.48 3.43
C TRP A 155 2.68 -2.75 4.20
N ILE A 156 1.39 -2.97 4.36
CA ILE A 156 0.84 -4.27 4.76
C ILE A 156 -0.29 -4.63 3.80
N ARG A 157 -0.29 -5.87 3.32
CA ARG A 157 -1.45 -6.49 2.67
C ARG A 157 -2.03 -7.53 3.59
N ASN A 158 -3.26 -7.30 4.02
CA ASN A 158 -3.94 -8.18 4.98
C ASN A 158 -4.49 -9.46 4.32
N ALA A 159 -5.03 -10.35 5.15
CA ALA A 159 -5.61 -11.63 4.76
C ALA A 159 -6.77 -11.51 3.75
N LYS A 160 -7.41 -10.33 3.64
CA LYS A 160 -8.49 -10.04 2.68
C LYS A 160 -7.96 -9.44 1.37
N GLY A 161 -6.63 -9.34 1.23
CA GLY A 161 -5.98 -8.73 0.08
C GLY A 161 -5.96 -7.21 0.08
N VAL A 162 -6.44 -6.54 1.14
CA VAL A 162 -6.46 -5.08 1.23
C VAL A 162 -5.06 -4.58 1.55
N LEU A 163 -4.55 -3.71 0.68
CA LEU A 163 -3.26 -3.04 0.84
C LEU A 163 -3.45 -1.75 1.65
N SER A 164 -2.56 -1.49 2.61
CA SER A 164 -2.58 -0.28 3.43
C SER A 164 -1.17 0.15 3.77
N GLU A 165 -0.95 1.46 3.80
CA GLU A 165 0.32 2.03 4.24
C GLU A 165 0.44 1.96 5.77
N ILE A 166 1.63 1.63 6.26
CA ILE A 166 1.97 1.64 7.67
C ILE A 166 3.05 2.69 7.95
N LYS A 167 2.98 3.34 9.11
CA LYS A 167 3.88 4.46 9.45
C LYS A 167 5.25 4.02 9.97
N THR A 168 5.33 2.80 10.47
CA THR A 168 6.55 2.18 11.01
C THR A 168 7.04 1.10 10.05
N ASN A 169 8.28 0.65 10.22
CA ASN A 169 8.79 -0.48 9.45
C ASN A 169 8.05 -1.78 9.82
N SER A 170 8.13 -2.80 8.96
CA SER A 170 7.44 -4.08 9.15
C SER A 170 7.74 -4.75 10.50
N TYR A 171 8.99 -4.71 10.94
CA TYR A 171 9.43 -5.35 12.19
C TYR A 171 8.76 -4.69 13.41
N GLU A 172 8.77 -3.37 13.48
CA GLU A 172 8.14 -2.60 14.56
C GLU A 172 6.61 -2.73 14.51
N TYR A 173 6.01 -2.62 13.32
CA TYR A 173 4.56 -2.72 13.15
C TYR A 173 4.01 -4.07 13.64
N LEU A 174 4.72 -5.16 13.30
CA LEU A 174 4.36 -6.51 13.72
C LEU A 174 4.96 -6.93 15.08
N LYS A 175 5.62 -6.00 15.80
CA LYS A 175 6.13 -6.19 17.17
C LYS A 175 7.15 -7.34 17.29
N LEU A 176 8.10 -7.40 16.36
CA LEU A 176 9.19 -8.38 16.42
C LEU A 176 10.27 -7.93 17.40
N ASP A 177 10.83 -8.90 18.12
CA ASP A 177 12.05 -8.71 18.89
C ASP A 177 13.24 -8.55 17.93
N LEU A 178 14.14 -7.61 18.23
CA LEU A 178 15.30 -7.32 17.39
C LEU A 178 16.62 -7.72 18.10
N PRO A 179 17.55 -8.40 17.41
CA PRO A 179 17.43 -8.89 16.03
C PRO A 179 16.41 -10.06 15.93
N PRO A 180 15.69 -10.19 14.81
CA PRO A 180 14.81 -11.34 14.62
C PRO A 180 15.62 -12.62 14.58
N ASP A 181 15.12 -13.69 15.19
CA ASP A 181 15.70 -15.04 15.13
C ASP A 181 14.94 -15.97 14.16
N ASN A 182 13.75 -15.55 13.73
CA ASN A 182 12.81 -16.27 12.87
C ASN A 182 13.06 -16.05 11.36
N TRP A 183 14.31 -16.01 10.93
CA TRP A 183 14.67 -15.84 9.51
C TRP A 183 14.36 -17.11 8.70
N GLN A 184 13.70 -16.95 7.56
CA GLN A 184 13.47 -18.01 6.60
C GLN A 184 13.96 -17.62 5.20
N SER A 185 14.42 -18.63 4.48
CA SER A 185 14.76 -18.52 3.06
C SER A 185 13.52 -18.67 2.19
N LEU A 186 13.60 -18.12 0.98
CA LEU A 186 12.61 -18.33 -0.06
C LEU A 186 13.01 -19.49 -0.96
N GLU A 187 12.04 -20.30 -1.34
CA GLU A 187 12.20 -21.34 -2.36
C GLU A 187 11.51 -20.88 -3.64
N SER A 188 12.18 -20.94 -4.80
CA SER A 188 11.54 -20.63 -6.08
C SER A 188 10.40 -21.61 -6.35
N GLU A 189 9.24 -21.08 -6.77
CA GLU A 189 8.09 -21.89 -7.19
C GLU A 189 8.29 -22.52 -8.58
#